data_AF-A0A2T0H1N1-F1
#
_entry.id   AF-A0A2T0H1N1-F1
#
_cell.length_a   1.000
_cell.length_b   1.000
_cell.length_c   1.000
_cell.angle_alpha   90.00
_cell.angle_beta   90.00
_cell.angle_gamma   90.00
#
_symmetry.space_group_name_H-M   'P 1'
#
loop_
_entity.id
_entity.type
_entity.pdbx_description
1 polymer ?
#
loop_
_entity_poly.entity_id
_entity_poly.type
_entity_poly.pdbx_seq_one_letter_code
_entity_poly.pdbx_strand_id
1 'polypeptide(L)'
;MSNPPSHDESAAPENLSEVFARLTDVPLEQVDKLVETVESAYADLNRVMEHPYWADLVFHQGSTLRALREARAELDAFRAEATGARNTELGIMVATGVIDGRREYAEDEESKRALVERLLRPPRQGLACHLYVWDRPHEDDQVPGPYQHIRVVTSPEEEMGALTFTEEQEDGQLYSWQTHNRDQPEGVPTLRFDLGSALTFPRSSVVGFSELRTALDEFVRTGECPRSVEWRQARWGE
;
A
#
# COMPACT_ATOMS: atom_id res chain seq x y z
N MET A 1 -14.43 -32.68 -20.83
CA MET A 1 -13.15 -32.12 -20.37
C MET A 1 -12.30 -31.91 -21.60
N SER A 2 -12.25 -30.67 -22.08
CA SER A 2 -11.45 -30.31 -23.26
C SER A 2 -10.06 -29.95 -22.77
N ASN A 3 -9.03 -30.61 -23.30
CA ASN A 3 -7.64 -30.23 -23.05
C ASN A 3 -7.43 -28.78 -23.51
N PRO A 4 -6.60 -27.99 -22.80
CA PRO A 4 -6.15 -26.71 -23.32
C PRO A 4 -5.35 -26.93 -24.62
N PRO A 5 -5.42 -25.99 -25.58
CA PRO A 5 -4.68 -26.11 -26.83
C PRO A 5 -3.18 -26.11 -26.53
N SER A 6 -2.47 -27.04 -27.15
CA SER A 6 -1.02 -27.16 -27.13
C SER A 6 -0.38 -25.83 -27.54
N HIS A 7 0.46 -25.28 -26.67
CA HIS A 7 1.29 -24.12 -27.00
C HIS A 7 2.18 -24.45 -28.20
N ASP A 8 2.08 -23.60 -29.22
CA ASP A 8 2.90 -23.62 -30.42
C ASP A 8 4.34 -23.21 -30.03
N GLU A 9 5.27 -24.16 -29.96
CA GLU A 9 6.68 -23.99 -29.54
C GLU A 9 7.56 -23.25 -30.58
N SER A 10 7.01 -22.28 -31.32
CA SER A 10 7.74 -21.59 -32.42
C SER A 10 7.91 -20.07 -32.24
N ALA A 11 7.51 -19.50 -31.12
CA ALA A 11 7.87 -18.12 -30.79
C ALA A 11 9.19 -18.11 -29.99
N ALA A 12 10.12 -17.23 -30.35
CA ALA A 12 11.24 -16.89 -29.46
C ALA A 12 10.68 -16.58 -28.06
N PRO A 13 11.37 -16.93 -26.95
CA PRO A 13 10.82 -16.76 -25.62
C PRO A 13 10.41 -15.29 -25.46
N GLU A 14 9.10 -15.05 -25.42
CA GLU A 14 8.57 -13.71 -25.22
C GLU A 14 9.16 -13.19 -23.91
N ASN A 15 9.62 -11.95 -23.92
CA ASN A 15 10.10 -11.31 -22.70
C ASN A 15 8.92 -11.27 -21.71
N LEU A 16 9.05 -11.96 -20.57
CA LEU A 16 7.98 -12.10 -19.58
C LEU A 16 7.45 -10.73 -19.13
N SER A 17 8.32 -9.72 -19.04
CA SER A 17 7.91 -8.35 -18.71
C SER A 17 6.95 -7.74 -19.74
N GLU A 18 7.10 -8.05 -21.04
CA GLU A 18 6.19 -7.60 -22.10
C GLU A 18 4.86 -8.35 -22.03
N VAL A 19 4.89 -9.64 -21.66
CA VAL A 19 3.67 -10.44 -21.42
C VAL A 19 2.88 -9.82 -20.28
N PHE A 20 3.52 -9.64 -19.12
CA PHE A 20 2.86 -9.05 -17.94
C PHE A 20 2.37 -7.63 -18.22
N ALA A 21 3.13 -6.81 -18.97
CA ALA A 21 2.66 -5.48 -19.38
C ALA A 21 1.34 -5.55 -20.16
N ARG A 22 1.16 -6.51 -21.08
CA ARG A 22 -0.13 -6.69 -21.77
C ARG A 22 -1.23 -7.16 -20.83
N LEU A 23 -0.91 -8.01 -19.84
CA LEU A 23 -1.88 -8.46 -18.83
C LEU A 23 -2.32 -7.32 -17.89
N THR A 24 -1.54 -6.24 -17.76
CA THR A 24 -1.97 -5.04 -17.01
C THR A 24 -3.02 -4.19 -17.74
N ASP A 25 -3.23 -4.38 -19.05
CA ASP A 25 -4.19 -3.62 -19.86
C ASP A 25 -5.63 -4.15 -19.70
N VAL A 26 -6.12 -4.11 -18.46
CA VAL A 26 -7.45 -4.57 -18.08
C VAL A 26 -8.47 -3.42 -18.22
N PRO A 27 -9.58 -3.58 -18.97
CA PRO A 27 -10.48 -2.49 -19.29
C PRO A 27 -11.46 -2.16 -18.15
N LEU A 28 -10.97 -1.83 -16.95
CA LEU A 28 -11.80 -1.54 -15.77
C LEU A 28 -12.80 -0.40 -16.03
N GLU A 29 -12.40 0.63 -16.78
CA GLU A 29 -13.31 1.73 -17.14
C GLU A 29 -14.54 1.28 -17.95
N GLN A 30 -14.40 0.21 -18.75
CA GLN A 30 -15.53 -0.33 -19.51
C GLN A 30 -16.50 -1.07 -18.58
N VAL A 31 -15.99 -1.74 -17.55
CA VAL A 31 -16.79 -2.37 -16.50
C VAL A 31 -17.49 -1.32 -15.65
N ASP A 32 -16.80 -0.25 -15.26
CA ASP A 32 -17.36 0.87 -14.51
C ASP A 32 -18.51 1.54 -15.30
N LYS A 33 -18.31 1.82 -16.59
CA LYS A 33 -19.38 2.34 -17.47
C LYS A 33 -20.57 1.40 -17.56
N LEU A 34 -20.35 0.09 -17.59
CA LEU A 34 -21.43 -0.90 -17.60
C LEU A 34 -22.19 -0.90 -16.28
N VAL A 35 -21.50 -0.82 -15.14
CA VAL A 35 -22.12 -0.67 -13.81
C VAL A 35 -22.99 0.58 -13.76
N GLU A 36 -22.43 1.75 -14.13
CA GLU A 36 -23.17 3.02 -14.16
C GLU A 36 -24.41 2.95 -15.06
N THR A 37 -24.28 2.32 -16.24
CA THR A 37 -25.40 2.13 -17.18
C THR A 37 -26.51 1.29 -16.55
N VAL A 38 -26.15 0.17 -15.90
CA VAL A 38 -27.13 -0.71 -15.24
C VAL A 38 -27.75 -0.03 -14.02
N GLU A 39 -27.00 0.76 -13.24
CA GLU A 39 -27.54 1.55 -12.13
C GLU A 39 -28.52 2.61 -12.61
N SER A 40 -28.22 3.30 -13.72
CA SER A 40 -29.10 4.33 -14.28
C SER A 40 -30.49 3.78 -14.68
N ALA A 41 -30.55 2.52 -15.13
CA ALA A 41 -31.79 1.85 -15.47
C ALA A 41 -32.73 1.66 -14.25
N TYR A 42 -32.21 1.76 -13.02
CA TYR A 42 -33.02 1.72 -11.79
C TYR A 42 -34.06 2.85 -11.75
N ALA A 43 -33.71 4.02 -12.28
CA ALA A 43 -34.63 5.16 -12.34
C ALA A 43 -35.89 4.84 -13.16
N ASP A 44 -35.75 4.06 -14.24
CA ASP A 44 -36.87 3.60 -15.06
C ASP A 44 -37.64 2.45 -14.39
N LEU A 45 -36.95 1.57 -13.66
CA LEU A 45 -37.61 0.49 -12.91
C LEU A 45 -38.56 1.02 -11.83
N ASN A 46 -38.21 2.12 -11.17
CA ASN A 46 -39.10 2.75 -10.19
C ASN A 46 -40.40 3.27 -10.81
N ARG A 47 -40.41 3.57 -12.11
CA ARG A 47 -41.62 4.03 -12.82
C ARG A 47 -42.66 2.93 -13.01
N VAL A 48 -42.26 1.66 -12.87
CA VAL A 48 -43.14 0.49 -13.06
C VAL A 48 -43.36 -0.30 -11.77
N MET A 49 -43.21 0.34 -10.60
CA MET A 49 -43.28 -0.32 -9.29
C MET A 49 -44.59 -1.06 -8.99
N GLU A 50 -45.70 -0.65 -9.61
CA GLU A 50 -47.01 -1.30 -9.45
C GLU A 50 -47.19 -2.50 -10.38
N HIS A 51 -46.26 -2.76 -11.30
CA HIS A 51 -46.36 -3.85 -12.26
C HIS A 51 -46.03 -5.21 -11.61
N PRO A 52 -46.75 -6.30 -11.93
CA PRO A 52 -46.52 -7.61 -11.30
C PRO A 52 -45.10 -8.16 -11.43
N TYR A 53 -44.37 -7.78 -12.49
CA TYR A 53 -43.00 -8.21 -12.74
C TYR A 53 -41.92 -7.32 -12.09
N TRP A 54 -42.30 -6.22 -11.43
CA TRP A 54 -41.33 -5.26 -10.91
C TRP A 54 -40.34 -5.89 -9.93
N ALA A 55 -40.84 -6.73 -9.02
CA ALA A 55 -40.00 -7.41 -8.04
C ALA A 55 -38.93 -8.30 -8.70
N ASP A 56 -39.31 -9.05 -9.74
CA ASP A 56 -38.38 -9.90 -10.49
C ASP A 56 -37.33 -9.06 -11.24
N LEU A 57 -37.75 -7.95 -11.84
CA LEU A 57 -36.83 -7.05 -12.54
C LEU A 57 -35.81 -6.40 -11.60
N VAL A 58 -36.24 -5.95 -10.42
CA VAL A 58 -35.35 -5.42 -9.37
C VAL A 58 -34.39 -6.50 -8.88
N PHE A 59 -34.88 -7.72 -8.67
CA PHE A 59 -34.05 -8.86 -8.25
C PHE A 59 -32.95 -9.17 -9.28
N HIS A 60 -33.31 -9.26 -10.56
CA HIS A 60 -32.36 -9.55 -11.63
C HIS A 60 -31.33 -8.43 -11.78
N GLN A 61 -31.76 -7.17 -11.78
CA GLN A 61 -30.83 -6.04 -11.85
C GLN A 61 -29.87 -6.01 -10.66
N GLY A 62 -30.37 -6.22 -9.43
CA GLY A 62 -29.54 -6.28 -8.23
C GLY A 62 -28.48 -7.38 -8.32
N SER A 63 -28.87 -8.55 -8.83
CA SER A 63 -27.96 -9.67 -9.06
C SER A 63 -26.94 -9.37 -10.15
N THR A 64 -27.34 -8.71 -11.24
CA THR A 64 -26.41 -8.25 -12.29
C THR A 64 -25.41 -7.22 -11.76
N LEU A 65 -25.86 -6.22 -10.99
CA LEU A 65 -24.96 -5.22 -10.39
C LEU A 65 -23.95 -5.85 -9.45
N ARG A 66 -24.39 -6.81 -8.63
CA ARG A 66 -23.49 -7.57 -7.76
C ARG A 66 -22.43 -8.31 -8.58
N ALA A 67 -22.84 -9.07 -9.59
CA ALA A 67 -21.93 -9.84 -10.44
C ALA A 67 -20.93 -8.93 -11.18
N LEU A 68 -21.37 -7.76 -11.66
CA LEU A 68 -20.50 -6.79 -12.32
C LEU A 68 -19.45 -6.21 -11.37
N ARG A 69 -19.84 -5.88 -10.14
CA ARG A 69 -18.92 -5.37 -9.11
C ARG A 69 -17.92 -6.43 -8.67
N GLU A 70 -18.37 -7.68 -8.50
CA GLU A 70 -17.49 -8.83 -8.22
C GLU A 70 -16.50 -9.04 -9.37
N ALA A 71 -16.96 -9.05 -10.62
CA ALA A 71 -16.08 -9.16 -11.79
C ALA A 71 -15.08 -8.00 -11.90
N ARG A 72 -15.50 -6.77 -11.60
CA ARG A 72 -14.63 -5.60 -11.54
C ARG A 72 -13.52 -5.80 -10.50
N ALA A 73 -13.86 -6.26 -9.30
CA ALA A 73 -12.90 -6.49 -8.22
C ALA A 73 -11.87 -7.56 -8.60
N GLU A 74 -12.30 -8.67 -9.18
CA GLU A 74 -11.42 -9.75 -9.66
C GLU A 74 -10.48 -9.27 -10.78
N LEU A 75 -10.99 -8.46 -11.72
CA LEU A 75 -10.19 -7.86 -12.78
C LEU A 75 -9.14 -6.88 -12.25
N ASP A 76 -9.49 -6.12 -11.20
CA ASP A 76 -8.58 -5.20 -10.53
C ASP A 76 -7.46 -5.97 -9.80
N ALA A 77 -7.82 -7.02 -9.07
CA ALA A 77 -6.86 -7.92 -8.41
C ALA A 77 -5.93 -8.59 -9.43
N PHE A 78 -6.47 -9.07 -10.56
CA PHE A 78 -5.67 -9.62 -11.65
C PHE A 78 -4.67 -8.60 -12.21
N ARG A 79 -5.10 -7.36 -12.43
CA ARG A 79 -4.22 -6.27 -12.88
C ARG A 79 -3.12 -5.97 -11.87
N ALA A 80 -3.44 -5.98 -10.57
CA ALA A 80 -2.47 -5.76 -9.50
C ALA A 80 -1.41 -6.88 -9.48
N GLU A 81 -1.82 -8.14 -9.59
CA GLU A 81 -0.89 -9.28 -9.68
C GLU A 81 0.00 -9.24 -10.93
N ALA A 82 -0.58 -8.91 -12.09
CA ALA A 82 0.19 -8.72 -13.32
C ALA A 82 1.21 -7.58 -13.19
N THR A 83 0.86 -6.50 -12.49
CA THR A 83 1.75 -5.37 -12.21
C THR A 83 2.91 -5.81 -11.32
N GLY A 84 2.62 -6.52 -10.23
CA GLY A 84 3.63 -7.06 -9.32
C GLY A 84 4.60 -8.02 -10.01
N ALA A 85 4.07 -8.94 -10.82
CA ALA A 85 4.88 -9.86 -11.60
C ALA A 85 5.80 -9.13 -12.60
N ARG A 86 5.26 -8.14 -13.34
CA ARG A 86 6.06 -7.30 -14.25
C ARG A 86 7.19 -6.59 -13.51
N ASN A 87 6.87 -5.95 -12.40
CA ASN A 87 7.83 -5.17 -11.63
C ASN A 87 8.92 -6.06 -11.02
N THR A 88 8.56 -7.26 -10.55
CA THR A 88 9.51 -8.28 -10.08
C THR A 88 10.50 -8.66 -11.19
N GLU A 89 10.01 -8.92 -12.41
CA GLU A 89 10.90 -9.22 -13.56
C GLU A 89 11.84 -8.06 -13.92
N LEU A 90 11.39 -6.82 -13.70
CA LEU A 90 12.17 -5.61 -13.96
C LEU A 90 13.07 -5.18 -12.79
N GLY A 91 12.96 -5.84 -11.63
CA GLY A 91 13.63 -5.43 -10.39
C GLY A 91 13.14 -4.07 -9.86
N ILE A 92 11.90 -3.70 -10.16
CA ILE A 92 11.26 -2.45 -9.71
C ILE A 92 10.56 -2.69 -8.37
N MET A 93 10.85 -1.82 -7.40
CA MET A 93 10.14 -1.77 -6.13
C MET A 93 9.39 -0.44 -6.04
N VAL A 94 8.11 -0.51 -5.68
CA VAL A 94 7.24 0.65 -5.48
C VAL A 94 7.21 1.01 -4.01
N ALA A 95 7.59 2.24 -3.67
CA ALA A 95 7.41 2.80 -2.34
C ALA A 95 6.03 3.45 -2.25
N THR A 96 5.26 3.08 -1.23
CA THR A 96 3.95 3.67 -0.93
C THR A 96 4.01 4.38 0.41
N GLY A 97 3.84 5.71 0.42
CA GLY A 97 3.71 6.48 1.64
C GLY A 97 2.26 6.83 1.95
N VAL A 98 1.86 6.68 3.21
CA VAL A 98 0.57 7.18 3.73
C VAL A 98 0.85 8.39 4.60
N ILE A 99 0.47 9.58 4.12
CA ILE A 99 0.72 10.87 4.76
C ILE A 99 -0.61 11.60 4.90
N ASP A 100 -1.05 11.86 6.15
CA ASP A 100 -2.36 12.49 6.43
C ASP A 100 -3.54 11.77 5.75
N GLY A 101 -3.49 10.43 5.79
CA GLY A 101 -4.50 9.55 5.18
C GLY A 101 -4.46 9.49 3.65
N ARG A 102 -3.50 10.16 2.99
CA ARG A 102 -3.33 10.12 1.53
C ARG A 102 -2.20 9.17 1.16
N ARG A 103 -2.47 8.30 0.20
CA ARG A 103 -1.48 7.40 -0.40
C ARG A 103 -0.73 8.09 -1.52
N GLU A 104 0.57 7.89 -1.55
CA GLU A 104 1.49 8.40 -2.56
C GLU A 104 2.43 7.29 -2.99
N TYR A 105 2.72 7.22 -4.28
CA TYR A 105 3.47 6.13 -4.89
C TYR A 105 4.73 6.68 -5.56
N ALA A 106 5.84 5.96 -5.40
CA ALA A 106 7.12 6.33 -5.96
C ALA A 106 7.85 5.08 -6.48
N GLU A 107 8.19 5.08 -7.76
CA GLU A 107 8.83 3.94 -8.44
C GLU A 107 10.29 4.23 -8.78
N ASP A 108 10.58 5.46 -9.19
CA ASP A 108 11.93 5.92 -9.54
C ASP A 108 12.66 6.59 -8.35
N GLU A 109 13.97 6.75 -8.48
CA GLU A 109 14.82 7.31 -7.42
C GLU A 109 14.50 8.77 -7.05
N GLU A 110 14.03 9.58 -8.01
CA GLU A 110 13.67 10.98 -7.76
C GLU A 110 12.37 11.08 -6.97
N SER A 111 11.34 10.33 -7.39
CA SER A 111 10.06 10.27 -6.68
C SER A 111 10.21 9.64 -5.29
N LYS A 112 11.06 8.62 -5.13
CA LYS A 112 11.35 8.01 -3.81
C LYS A 112 11.99 9.00 -2.86
N ARG A 113 12.99 9.76 -3.32
CA ARG A 113 13.61 10.82 -2.51
C ARG A 113 12.61 11.90 -2.11
N ALA A 114 11.75 12.32 -3.03
CA ALA A 114 10.70 13.29 -2.74
C ALA A 114 9.71 12.76 -1.69
N LEU A 115 9.33 11.47 -1.77
CA LEU A 115 8.48 10.81 -0.80
C LEU A 115 9.11 10.79 0.60
N VAL A 116 10.40 10.45 0.70
CA VAL A 116 11.15 10.46 1.97
C VAL A 116 11.14 11.86 2.61
N GLU A 117 11.39 12.92 1.85
CA GLU A 117 11.34 14.29 2.39
C GLU A 117 9.95 14.66 2.92
N ARG A 118 8.88 14.20 2.26
CA ARG A 118 7.50 14.42 2.72
C ARG A 118 7.18 13.64 4.00
N LEU A 119 7.69 12.42 4.14
CA LEU A 119 7.56 11.63 5.36
C LEU A 119 8.28 12.27 6.55
N LEU A 120 9.43 12.91 6.30
CA LEU A 120 10.15 13.64 7.35
C LEU A 120 9.42 14.91 7.78
N ARG A 121 8.73 15.58 6.84
CA ARG A 121 8.02 16.85 7.08
C ARG A 121 6.54 16.74 6.69
N PRO A 122 5.74 15.95 7.43
CA PRO A 122 4.33 15.81 7.13
C PRO A 122 3.58 17.14 7.34
N PRO A 123 2.48 17.40 6.62
CA PRO A 123 1.69 18.63 6.78
C PRO A 123 1.19 18.87 8.20
N ARG A 124 0.97 17.80 8.96
CA ARG A 124 0.51 17.83 10.35
C ARG A 124 1.58 17.21 11.25
N GLN A 125 2.14 18.02 12.12
CA GLN A 125 3.18 17.58 13.05
C GLN A 125 2.66 16.54 14.05
N GLY A 126 3.49 15.55 14.38
CA GLY A 126 3.17 14.49 15.34
C GLY A 126 2.17 13.44 14.85
N LEU A 127 1.67 13.56 13.61
CA LEU A 127 0.88 12.51 12.96
C LEU A 127 1.80 11.39 12.48
N ALA A 128 1.41 10.14 12.74
CA ALA A 128 2.11 9.00 12.20
C ALA A 128 1.92 8.91 10.69
N CYS A 129 3.02 8.78 9.97
CA CYS A 129 3.03 8.39 8.58
C CYS A 129 3.45 6.92 8.44
N HIS A 130 3.06 6.29 7.35
CA HIS A 130 3.44 4.91 7.05
C HIS A 130 4.18 4.85 5.72
N LEU A 131 5.14 3.95 5.63
CA LEU A 131 5.89 3.67 4.41
C LEU A 131 5.92 2.17 4.20
N TYR A 132 5.54 1.79 2.99
CA TYR A 132 5.50 0.42 2.51
C TYR A 132 6.37 0.31 1.26
N VAL A 133 6.99 -0.84 1.04
CA VAL A 133 7.81 -1.09 -0.15
C VAL A 133 7.47 -2.48 -0.66
N TRP A 134 7.05 -2.57 -1.92
CA TRP A 134 6.55 -3.81 -2.50
C TRP A 134 6.80 -3.88 -4.01
N ASP A 135 6.38 -4.97 -4.66
CA ASP A 135 6.44 -5.14 -6.11
C ASP A 135 5.35 -4.31 -6.83
N ARG A 136 4.38 -3.76 -6.12
CA ARG A 136 3.27 -2.96 -6.65
C ARG A 136 2.78 -1.90 -5.64
N PRO A 137 2.01 -0.90 -6.07
CA PRO A 137 1.37 0.06 -5.16
C PRO A 137 0.56 -0.63 -4.05
N HIS A 138 0.68 -0.15 -2.81
CA HIS A 138 -0.15 -0.62 -1.69
C HIS A 138 -1.42 0.24 -1.57
N GLU A 139 -2.51 -0.18 -2.23
CA GLU A 139 -3.72 0.64 -2.38
C GLU A 139 -4.71 0.52 -1.21
N ASP A 140 -4.78 -0.66 -0.58
CA ASP A 140 -5.77 -1.01 0.44
C ASP A 140 -5.16 -1.94 1.50
N ASP A 141 -5.43 -1.64 2.77
CA ASP A 141 -4.97 -2.43 3.91
C ASP A 141 -5.74 -3.76 4.08
N GLN A 142 -6.80 -3.97 3.30
CA GLN A 142 -7.50 -5.26 3.21
C GLN A 142 -6.82 -6.25 2.26
N VAL A 143 -5.91 -5.78 1.41
CA VAL A 143 -5.15 -6.65 0.49
C VAL A 143 -3.98 -7.27 1.26
N PRO A 144 -3.71 -8.58 1.11
CA PRO A 144 -2.56 -9.21 1.74
C PRO A 144 -1.24 -8.57 1.32
N GLY A 145 -0.38 -8.33 2.30
CA GLY A 145 0.89 -7.64 2.11
C GLY A 145 0.74 -6.13 1.89
N PRO A 146 1.87 -5.39 1.81
CA PRO A 146 3.22 -5.88 2.08
C PRO A 146 3.41 -6.17 3.58
N TYR A 147 4.12 -7.27 3.85
CA TYR A 147 4.32 -7.81 5.21
C TYR A 147 5.33 -7.01 6.04
N GLN A 148 6.02 -6.05 5.42
CA GLN A 148 7.01 -5.18 6.05
C GLN A 148 6.63 -3.73 5.84
N HIS A 149 6.69 -2.93 6.91
CA HIS A 149 6.43 -1.49 6.81
C HIS A 149 7.17 -0.70 7.88
N ILE A 150 7.34 0.58 7.62
CA ILE A 150 7.87 1.56 8.57
C ILE A 150 6.78 2.55 8.95
N ARG A 151 6.52 2.69 10.25
CA ARG A 151 5.85 3.88 10.79
C ARG A 151 6.89 4.95 11.07
N VAL A 152 6.59 6.18 10.63
CA VAL A 152 7.43 7.37 10.79
C VAL A 152 6.69 8.36 11.68
N VAL A 153 7.32 8.82 12.76
CA VAL A 153 6.84 9.97 13.53
C VAL A 153 7.97 10.97 13.67
N THR A 154 7.73 12.22 13.29
CA THR A 154 8.71 13.30 13.35
C THR A 154 8.22 14.52 14.11
N SER A 155 9.18 15.27 14.65
CA SER A 155 9.08 16.67 15.01
C SER A 155 9.89 17.49 14.01
N PRO A 156 9.25 18.09 12.98
CA PRO A 156 9.95 18.87 11.96
C PRO A 156 10.65 20.13 12.48
N GLU A 157 10.18 20.69 13.59
CA GLU A 157 10.78 21.87 14.23
C GLU A 157 12.13 21.53 14.86
N GLU A 158 12.23 20.35 15.48
CA GLU A 158 13.46 19.89 16.16
C GLU A 158 14.32 18.98 15.29
N GLU A 159 13.92 18.76 14.04
CA GLU A 159 14.57 17.86 13.07
C GLU A 159 14.91 16.48 13.65
N MET A 160 13.97 15.94 14.43
CA MET A 160 14.10 14.67 15.13
C MET A 160 12.86 13.80 14.93
N GLY A 161 13.02 12.49 15.07
CA GLY A 161 11.93 11.54 14.87
C GLY A 161 12.27 10.15 15.39
N ALA A 162 11.31 9.23 15.24
CA ALA A 162 11.48 7.83 15.53
C ALA A 162 10.84 6.99 14.42
N LEU A 163 11.44 5.84 14.13
CA LEU A 163 10.88 4.84 13.22
C LEU A 163 10.41 3.63 14.02
N THR A 164 9.33 3.01 13.56
CA THR A 164 8.98 1.64 13.94
C THR A 164 8.97 0.80 12.68
N PHE A 165 9.86 -0.19 12.61
CA PHE A 165 9.82 -1.22 11.58
C PHE A 165 8.98 -2.38 12.11
N THR A 166 8.03 -2.84 11.30
CA THR A 166 7.17 -3.98 11.61
C THR A 166 7.26 -4.98 10.48
N GLU A 167 7.43 -6.26 10.83
CA GLU A 167 7.38 -7.37 9.89
C GLU A 167 6.42 -8.46 10.37
N GLU A 168 5.71 -9.08 9.43
CA GLU A 168 4.96 -10.32 9.63
C GLU A 168 5.81 -11.50 9.15
N GLN A 169 6.02 -12.48 10.02
CA GLN A 169 6.73 -13.71 9.67
C GLN A 169 5.79 -14.75 9.04
N GLU A 170 6.35 -15.84 8.49
CA GLU A 170 5.59 -16.90 7.81
C GLU A 170 4.52 -17.57 8.70
N ASP A 171 4.67 -17.50 10.02
CA ASP A 171 3.70 -18.00 11.00
C ASP A 171 2.57 -16.99 11.30
N GLY A 172 2.55 -15.85 10.63
CA GLY A 172 1.62 -14.74 10.84
C GLY A 172 1.92 -13.89 12.08
N GLN A 173 3.05 -14.13 12.76
CA GLN A 173 3.42 -13.37 13.94
C GLN A 173 4.04 -12.02 13.55
N LEU A 174 3.50 -10.95 14.14
CA LEU A 174 4.03 -9.59 13.97
C LEU A 174 5.15 -9.31 14.96
N TYR A 175 6.28 -8.87 14.43
CA TYR A 175 7.40 -8.36 15.20
C TYR A 175 7.58 -6.88 14.91
N SER A 176 8.00 -6.12 15.93
CA SER A 176 8.22 -4.69 15.77
C SER A 176 9.47 -4.25 16.51
N TRP A 177 10.20 -3.35 15.86
CA TRP A 177 11.39 -2.71 16.39
C TRP A 177 11.25 -1.22 16.22
N GLN A 178 11.81 -0.48 17.15
CA GLN A 178 11.91 0.97 17.06
C GLN A 178 13.38 1.35 16.98
N THR A 179 13.66 2.49 16.36
CA THR A 179 15.00 3.08 16.33
C THR A 179 15.58 3.14 17.75
N HIS A 180 16.89 3.03 17.85
CA HIS A 180 17.63 3.12 19.10
C HIS A 180 18.84 4.04 18.94
N ASN A 181 18.85 5.12 19.71
CA ASN A 181 19.97 6.00 19.94
C ASN A 181 20.63 5.64 21.30
N ARG A 182 21.90 5.24 21.29
CA ARG A 182 22.65 4.90 22.52
C ARG A 182 23.08 6.12 23.31
N ASP A 183 23.37 7.21 22.64
CA ASP A 183 23.99 8.39 23.24
C ASP A 183 22.97 9.28 23.97
N GLN A 184 21.67 9.05 23.74
CA GLN A 184 20.54 9.72 24.41
C GLN A 184 20.76 11.24 24.57
N PRO A 185 20.78 12.00 23.46
CA PRO A 185 21.08 13.42 23.50
C PRO A 185 20.13 14.18 24.47
N GLU A 186 20.68 15.19 25.13
CA GLU A 186 19.86 16.14 25.90
C GLU A 186 18.94 16.91 24.94
N GLY A 187 17.75 17.31 25.41
CA GLY A 187 16.80 18.09 24.60
C GLY A 187 15.94 17.29 23.61
N VAL A 188 15.98 15.94 23.64
CA VAL A 188 15.10 15.09 22.82
C VAL A 188 13.61 15.41 23.06
N PRO A 189 12.82 15.70 22.01
CA PRO A 189 11.39 15.98 22.14
C PRO A 189 10.62 14.71 22.55
N THR A 190 9.51 14.91 23.25
CA THR A 190 8.58 13.81 23.51
C THR A 190 7.76 13.54 22.25
N LEU A 191 8.02 12.41 21.60
CA LEU A 191 7.26 11.96 20.44
C LEU A 191 6.18 10.98 20.87
N ARG A 192 4.95 11.21 20.40
CA ARG A 192 3.82 10.29 20.57
C ARG A 192 3.80 9.27 19.44
N PHE A 193 3.16 8.13 19.66
CA PHE A 193 3.04 7.11 18.61
C PHE A 193 2.18 7.55 17.42
N ASP A 194 1.22 8.45 17.68
CA ASP A 194 0.38 9.10 16.68
C ASP A 194 -0.29 10.33 17.33
N LEU A 195 -0.92 11.18 16.50
CA LEU A 195 -1.68 12.32 16.94
C LEU A 195 -2.89 11.87 17.78
N GLY A 196 -2.82 12.09 19.08
CA GLY A 196 -3.86 11.69 20.04
C GLY A 196 -3.56 10.38 20.78
N SER A 197 -2.47 9.69 20.45
CA SER A 197 -2.00 8.56 21.24
C SER A 197 -1.50 9.02 22.62
N ALA A 198 -1.84 8.26 23.66
CA ALA A 198 -1.27 8.43 25.00
C ALA A 198 0.14 7.82 25.11
N LEU A 199 0.51 6.94 24.19
CA LEU A 199 1.81 6.28 24.17
C LEU A 199 2.86 7.22 23.59
N THR A 200 4.04 7.21 24.20
CA THR A 200 5.21 7.98 23.76
C THR A 200 6.38 7.06 23.47
N PHE A 201 7.17 7.42 22.46
CA PHE A 201 8.44 6.75 22.23
C PHE A 201 9.38 6.99 23.43
N PRO A 202 10.15 5.96 23.83
CA PRO A 202 11.28 6.18 24.72
C PRO A 202 12.23 7.22 24.13
N ARG A 203 12.83 8.07 24.96
CA ARG A 203 13.82 9.07 24.51
C ARG A 203 14.99 8.44 23.75
N SER A 204 15.38 7.23 24.15
CA SER A 204 16.41 6.44 23.48
C SER A 204 16.01 5.94 22.08
N SER A 205 14.80 6.23 21.61
CA SER A 205 14.36 5.87 20.26
C SER A 205 14.32 7.03 19.29
N VAL A 206 14.55 8.25 19.79
CA VAL A 206 14.57 9.44 18.95
C VAL A 206 15.96 9.64 18.36
N VAL A 207 15.98 9.84 17.05
CA VAL A 207 17.17 10.04 16.21
C VAL A 207 16.98 11.29 15.34
N GLY A 208 18.07 11.82 14.79
CA GLY A 208 18.05 13.03 13.96
C GLY A 208 17.57 12.75 12.54
N PHE A 209 17.10 13.79 11.84
CA PHE A 209 16.64 13.70 10.45
C PHE A 209 17.67 13.12 9.49
N SER A 210 18.96 13.33 9.74
CA SER A 210 20.00 12.70 8.92
C SER A 210 19.94 11.18 9.00
N GLU A 211 19.79 10.62 10.20
CA GLU A 211 19.71 9.18 10.44
C GLU A 211 18.40 8.61 9.91
N LEU A 212 17.28 9.30 10.15
CA LEU A 212 15.98 8.92 9.60
C LEU A 212 15.99 8.89 8.07
N ARG A 213 16.55 9.92 7.44
CA ARG A 213 16.64 10.00 5.97
C ARG A 213 17.43 8.81 5.43
N THR A 214 18.61 8.53 5.98
CA THR A 214 19.42 7.39 5.54
C THR A 214 18.67 6.07 5.71
N ALA A 215 17.96 5.87 6.82
CA ALA A 215 17.17 4.66 7.04
C ALA A 215 15.98 4.53 6.09
N LEU A 216 15.26 5.62 5.83
CA LEU A 216 14.12 5.63 4.90
C LEU A 216 14.60 5.44 3.45
N ASP A 217 15.70 6.08 3.05
CA ASP A 217 16.34 5.89 1.74
C ASP A 217 16.80 4.44 1.56
N GLU A 218 17.33 3.81 2.62
CA GLU A 218 17.68 2.39 2.59
C GLU A 218 16.43 1.52 2.41
N PHE A 219 15.36 1.80 3.15
CA PHE A 219 14.11 1.05 3.08
C PHE A 219 13.45 1.15 1.70
N VAL A 220 13.32 2.34 1.10
CA VAL A 220 12.69 2.49 -0.23
C VAL A 220 13.47 1.81 -1.36
N ARG A 221 14.74 1.48 -1.11
CA ARG A 221 15.62 0.77 -2.04
C ARG A 221 15.55 -0.75 -1.85
N THR A 222 15.48 -1.24 -0.62
CA THR A 222 15.60 -2.69 -0.33
C THR A 222 14.29 -3.34 0.09
N GLY A 223 13.36 -2.60 0.67
CA GLY A 223 12.19 -3.14 1.38
C GLY A 223 12.53 -3.86 2.69
N GLU A 224 13.82 -3.99 3.04
CA GLU A 224 14.29 -4.71 4.24
C GLU A 224 14.47 -3.76 5.42
N CYS A 225 14.49 -4.31 6.64
CA CYS A 225 14.84 -3.57 7.86
C CYS A 225 16.17 -2.79 7.68
N PRO A 226 16.16 -1.44 7.74
CA PRO A 226 17.35 -0.62 7.48
C PRO A 226 18.51 -0.92 8.44
N ARG A 227 19.73 -1.06 7.94
CA ARG A 227 20.92 -1.32 8.77
C ARG A 227 21.66 -0.06 9.18
N SER A 228 21.32 1.08 8.58
CA SER A 228 21.90 2.40 8.86
C SER A 228 21.56 2.98 10.23
N VAL A 229 20.57 2.42 10.93
CA VAL A 229 20.22 2.78 12.31
C VAL A 229 20.22 1.55 13.20
N GLU A 230 20.46 1.75 14.50
CA GLU A 230 20.28 0.67 15.46
C GLU A 230 18.79 0.48 15.79
N TRP A 231 18.42 -0.78 15.99
CA TRP A 231 17.06 -1.17 16.33
C TRP A 231 16.99 -1.81 17.72
N ARG A 232 15.89 -1.59 18.41
CA ARG A 232 15.53 -2.33 19.62
C ARG A 232 14.11 -2.84 19.48
N GLN A 233 13.87 -4.08 19.91
CA GLN A 233 12.53 -4.65 19.93
C GLN A 233 11.58 -3.73 20.70
N ALA A 234 10.47 -3.37 20.07
CA ALA A 234 9.47 -2.51 20.69
C ALA A 234 8.83 -3.26 21.86
N ARG A 235 8.73 -2.58 23.01
CA ARG A 235 8.03 -3.09 24.19
C ARG A 235 6.78 -2.24 24.40
N TRP A 236 5.63 -2.88 24.32
CA TRP A 236 4.33 -2.24 24.44
C TRP A 236 3.82 -2.40 25.87
N GLY A 237 4.04 -1.38 26.71
CA GLY A 237 3.54 -1.32 28.09
C GLY A 237 4.53 -1.71 29.18
N GLU A 238 4.78 -0.77 30.08
CA GLU A 238 4.68 -0.99 31.53
C GLU A 238 3.61 -0.04 32.08
#